data_AF-H1D1T6-F1
#
_entry.id   AF-H1D1T6-F1
#
_cell.length_a   1.000
_cell.length_b   1.000
_cell.length_c   1.000
_cell.angle_alpha   90.00
_cell.angle_beta   90.00
_cell.angle_gamma   90.00
#
_symmetry.space_group_name_H-M   'P 1'
#
loop_
_entity.id
_entity.type
_entity.pdbx_description
1 polymer ?
#
loop_
_entity_poly.entity_id
_entity_poly.type
_entity_poly.pdbx_seq_one_letter_code
_entity_poly.pdbx_strand_id
1 'polypeptide(L)'
;MKYAFILSIVSLVLYHDNVLSAAGAAGYLSAIFFLVTYREKPAMLAIACIAAAIITIMYFSWDFSLAGYMHIGIAWSMTITAFTAILTLVSLVYKIKNR
;
A
#
# COMPACT_ATOMS: atom_id res chain seq x y z
N MET A 1 0.60 -10.76 -4.82
CA MET A 1 1.62 -10.28 -3.83
C MET A 1 2.85 -9.71 -4.51
N LYS A 2 3.65 -10.50 -5.26
CA LYS A 2 4.93 -10.02 -5.85
C LYS A 2 4.78 -8.71 -6.64
N TYR A 3 3.81 -8.65 -7.57
CA TYR A 3 3.59 -7.46 -8.39
C TYR A 3 3.06 -6.26 -7.59
N ALA A 4 2.08 -6.48 -6.71
CA ALA A 4 1.55 -5.42 -5.83
C ALA A 4 2.65 -4.80 -4.95
N PHE A 5 3.56 -5.61 -4.41
CA PHE A 5 4.66 -5.16 -3.57
C PHE A 5 5.74 -4.41 -4.36
N ILE A 6 6.11 -4.89 -5.54
CA ILE A 6 7.10 -4.21 -6.39
C ILE A 6 6.55 -2.83 -6.80
N LEU A 7 5.29 -2.77 -7.23
CA LEU A 7 4.64 -1.51 -7.60
C LEU A 7 4.46 -0.57 -6.40
N SER A 8 4.21 -1.08 -5.20
CA SER A 8 4.14 -0.24 -4.00
C SER A 8 5.49 0.39 -3.67
N ILE A 9 6.59 -0.36 -3.80
CA ILE A 9 7.95 0.18 -3.63
C ILE A 9 8.25 1.23 -4.70
N VAL A 10 7.99 0.92 -5.97
CA VAL A 10 8.23 1.85 -7.09
C VAL A 10 7.45 3.15 -6.88
N SER A 11 6.19 3.06 -6.45
CA SER A 11 5.37 4.22 -6.09
C SER A 11 5.98 5.06 -4.96
N LEU A 12 6.52 4.42 -3.90
CA LEU A 12 7.20 5.13 -2.81
C LEU A 12 8.49 5.82 -3.24
N VAL A 13 9.30 5.18 -4.10
CA VAL A 13 10.52 5.78 -4.65
C VAL A 13 10.18 6.98 -5.53
N LEU A 14 9.18 6.85 -6.41
CA LEU A 14 8.70 7.96 -7.23
C LEU A 14 8.14 9.11 -6.39
N TYR A 15 7.51 8.80 -5.26
CA TYR A 15 7.03 9.82 -4.33
C TYR A 15 8.20 10.55 -3.67
N HIS A 16 9.25 9.83 -3.26
CA HIS A 16 10.47 10.42 -2.72
C HIS A 16 11.16 11.34 -3.74
N ASP A 17 11.17 10.98 -5.03
CA ASP A 17 11.76 11.77 -6.11
C ASP A 17 10.86 12.92 -6.59
N ASN A 18 9.81 13.27 -5.85
CA ASN A 18 8.83 14.33 -6.16
C ASN A 18 8.04 14.12 -7.46
N VAL A 19 7.99 12.89 -7.99
CA VAL A 19 7.21 12.56 -9.20
C VAL A 19 5.80 12.10 -8.80
N LEU A 20 4.99 13.05 -8.33
CA LEU A 20 3.68 12.78 -7.71
C LEU A 20 2.70 12.01 -8.61
N SER A 21 2.61 12.37 -9.90
CA SER A 21 1.68 11.74 -10.83
C SER A 21 2.00 10.27 -11.09
N ALA A 22 3.28 9.96 -11.34
CA ALA A 22 3.74 8.59 -11.55
C ALA A 22 3.67 7.77 -10.25
N ALA A 23 3.99 8.39 -9.11
CA ALA A 23 3.87 7.78 -7.80
C ALA A 23 2.44 7.36 -7.49
N GLY A 24 1.47 8.27 -7.69
CA GLY A 24 0.06 7.98 -7.48
C GLY A 24 -0.46 6.89 -8.43
N ALA A 25 -0.13 6.97 -9.72
CA ALA A 25 -0.54 5.98 -10.72
C ALA A 25 0.00 4.57 -10.41
N ALA A 26 1.29 4.45 -10.08
CA ALA A 26 1.90 3.20 -9.66
C ALA A 26 1.25 2.66 -8.37
N GLY A 27 0.90 3.56 -7.45
CA GLY A 27 0.25 3.19 -6.19
C GLY A 27 -1.18 2.68 -6.38
N TYR A 28 -1.96 3.29 -7.27
CA TYR A 28 -3.26 2.77 -7.67
C TYR A 28 -3.18 1.40 -8.35
N LEU A 29 -2.21 1.21 -9.25
CA LEU A 29 -1.97 -0.11 -9.85
C LEU A 29 -1.60 -1.15 -8.78
N SER A 30 -0.77 -0.77 -7.80
CA SER A 30 -0.43 -1.63 -6.67
C SER A 30 -1.67 -2.03 -5.86
N ALA A 31 -2.60 -1.09 -5.63
CA ALA A 31 -3.86 -1.31 -4.94
C ALA A 31 -4.74 -2.30 -5.71
N ILE A 32 -4.89 -2.12 -7.03
CA ILE A 32 -5.68 -3.03 -7.87
C ILE A 32 -5.11 -4.46 -7.79
N PHE A 33 -3.79 -4.62 -7.94
CA PHE A 33 -3.16 -5.92 -7.82
C PHE A 33 -3.30 -6.53 -6.42
N PHE A 34 -3.28 -5.71 -5.37
CA PHE A 34 -3.51 -6.17 -4.00
C PHE A 34 -4.95 -6.68 -3.83
N LEU A 35 -5.94 -5.90 -4.27
CA LEU A 35 -7.36 -6.26 -4.21
C LEU A 35 -7.63 -7.56 -4.97
N VAL A 36 -7.08 -7.71 -6.17
CA VAL A 36 -7.20 -8.94 -6.98
C VAL A 36 -6.53 -10.12 -6.29
N THR A 37 -5.33 -9.93 -5.71
CA THR A 37 -4.60 -10.99 -5.00
C THR A 37 -5.40 -11.50 -3.78
N TYR A 38 -6.05 -10.60 -3.05
CA TYR A 38 -6.70 -10.91 -1.78
C TYR A 38 -8.22 -11.01 -1.85
N ARG A 39 -8.79 -11.12 -3.05
CA ARG A 39 -10.25 -11.18 -3.29
C ARG A 39 -10.97 -12.26 -2.47
N GLU A 40 -10.30 -13.37 -2.18
CA GLU A 40 -10.87 -14.52 -1.45
C GLU A 40 -10.71 -14.40 0.07
N LYS A 41 -10.08 -13.33 0.56
CA LYS A 41 -9.84 -13.06 1.99
C LYS A 41 -10.46 -11.71 2.39
N PRO A 42 -11.79 -11.64 2.57
CA PRO A 42 -12.51 -10.38 2.76
C PRO A 42 -12.05 -9.61 4.01
N ALA A 43 -11.69 -10.30 5.09
CA ALA A 43 -11.18 -9.66 6.30
C ALA A 43 -9.87 -8.91 6.06
N MET A 44 -8.90 -9.49 5.35
CA MET A 44 -7.64 -8.81 5.05
C MET A 44 -7.84 -7.62 4.12
N LEU A 45 -8.76 -7.74 3.16
CA LEU A 45 -9.09 -6.67 2.24
C LEU A 45 -9.73 -5.48 2.97
N ALA A 46 -10.65 -5.75 3.92
CA ALA A 46 -11.25 -4.72 4.75
C ALA A 46 -10.21 -3.97 5.60
N ILE A 47 -9.29 -4.68 6.27
CA ILE A 47 -8.26 -4.03 7.09
C ILE A 47 -7.34 -3.17 6.21
N ALA A 48 -6.94 -3.67 5.03
CA ALA A 48 -6.12 -2.89 4.10
C ALA A 48 -6.84 -1.63 3.58
N CYS A 49 -8.13 -1.72 3.24
CA CYS A 49 -8.92 -0.55 2.84
C CYS A 49 -9.01 0.50 3.96
N ILE A 50 -9.29 0.06 5.19
CA ILE A 50 -9.40 0.96 6.35
C ILE A 50 -8.04 1.60 6.63
N ALA A 51 -6.95 0.83 6.61
CA ALA A 51 -5.60 1.35 6.81
C ALA A 51 -5.21 2.38 5.74
N ALA A 52 -5.50 2.10 4.47
CA ALA A 52 -5.23 3.05 3.38
C ALA A 52 -6.04 4.34 3.53
N ALA A 53 -7.31 4.25 3.94
CA ALA A 53 -8.14 5.42 4.20
C ALA A 53 -7.59 6.27 5.38
N ILE A 54 -7.20 5.63 6.48
CA ILE A 54 -6.61 6.31 7.64
C ILE A 54 -5.30 7.00 7.23
N ILE A 55 -4.40 6.30 6.53
CA ILE A 55 -3.12 6.87 6.09
C ILE A 55 -3.35 8.06 5.15
N THR A 56 -4.33 7.96 4.26
CA THR A 56 -4.69 9.06 3.35
C THR A 56 -5.03 10.33 4.14
N ILE A 57 -5.87 10.21 5.17
CA ILE A 57 -6.35 11.36 5.95
C ILE A 57 -5.27 11.87 6.92
N MET A 58 -4.47 10.97 7.49
CA MET A 58 -3.47 11.34 8.50
C MET A 58 -2.21 11.99 7.92
N TYR A 59 -1.76 11.54 6.74
CA TYR A 59 -0.47 11.96 6.17
C TYR A 59 -0.59 12.95 5.03
N PHE A 60 -1.78 13.10 4.43
CA PHE A 60 -1.97 13.96 3.27
C PHE A 60 -3.12 14.94 3.49
N SER A 61 -2.92 16.17 3.05
CA SER A 61 -3.99 17.16 2.95
C SER A 61 -4.94 16.72 1.84
N TRP A 62 -6.13 16.26 2.23
CA TRP A 62 -7.13 15.79 1.27
C TRP A 62 -7.86 16.99 0.66
N ASP A 63 -7.43 17.38 -0.55
CA ASP A 63 -8.09 18.38 -1.38
C ASP A 63 -8.70 17.73 -2.64
N PHE A 64 -9.78 18.32 -3.16
CA PHE A 64 -10.38 17.94 -4.46
C PHE A 64 -9.51 18.43 -5.63
N SER A 65 -8.25 18.02 -5.65
CA SER A 65 -7.26 18.33 -6.68
C SER A 65 -6.63 17.04 -7.21
N LEU A 66 -6.00 17.11 -8.39
CA LEU A 66 -5.27 15.97 -8.95
C LEU A 66 -4.23 15.44 -7.95
N ALA A 67 -3.53 16.33 -7.23
CA ALA A 67 -2.57 15.98 -6.20
C ALA A 67 -3.22 15.20 -5.05
N GLY A 68 -4.37 15.65 -4.55
CA GLY A 68 -5.15 14.96 -3.53
C GLY A 68 -5.54 13.54 -3.93
N TYR A 69 -5.95 13.32 -5.19
CA TYR A 69 -6.21 11.97 -5.69
C TYR A 69 -4.94 11.12 -5.80
N MET A 70 -3.81 11.68 -6.25
CA MET A 70 -2.54 10.93 -6.34
C MET A 70 -2.03 10.48 -4.96
N HIS A 71 -2.29 11.27 -3.91
CA HIS A 71 -1.96 10.91 -2.54
C HIS A 71 -2.71 9.67 -2.03
N ILE A 72 -3.94 9.42 -2.50
CA ILE A 72 -4.66 8.17 -2.19
C ILE A 72 -3.89 6.98 -2.75
N GLY A 73 -3.41 7.06 -3.99
CA GLY A 73 -2.59 6.01 -4.61
C GLY A 73 -1.31 5.74 -3.80
N ILE A 74 -0.66 6.79 -3.31
CA ILE A 74 0.55 6.66 -2.47
C ILE A 74 0.23 6.05 -1.10
N ALA A 75 -0.90 6.42 -0.49
CA ALA A 75 -1.34 5.85 0.78
C ALA A 75 -1.60 4.33 0.68
N TRP A 76 -2.14 3.86 -0.45
CA TRP A 76 -2.24 2.44 -0.76
C TRP A 76 -0.87 1.76 -0.79
N SER A 77 0.11 2.36 -1.45
CA SER A 77 1.48 1.85 -1.50
C SER A 77 2.12 1.74 -0.13
N MET A 78 1.94 2.76 0.72
CA MET A 78 2.41 2.74 2.12
C MET A 78 1.76 1.59 2.91
N THR A 79 0.45 1.40 2.74
CA THR A 79 -0.30 0.33 3.39
C THR A 79 0.21 -1.05 2.99
N ILE A 80 0.35 -1.31 1.68
CA ILE A 80 0.81 -2.61 1.16
C ILE A 80 2.23 -2.91 1.64
N THR A 81 3.11 -1.91 1.65
CA THR A 81 4.49 -2.06 2.10
C THR A 81 4.57 -2.34 3.61
N ALA A 82 3.76 -1.65 4.42
CA ALA A 82 3.67 -1.92 5.85
C ALA A 82 3.10 -3.33 6.14
N PHE A 83 2.01 -3.71 5.46
CA PHE A 83 1.41 -5.02 5.60
C PHE A 83 2.37 -6.15 5.27
N THR A 84 3.10 -6.02 4.17
CA THR A 84 4.09 -7.02 3.75
C THR A 84 5.23 -7.14 4.76
N ALA A 85 5.73 -6.02 5.30
CA ALA A 85 6.75 -6.01 6.35
C ALA A 85 6.28 -6.67 7.66
N ILE A 86 5.03 -6.41 8.09
CA ILE A 86 4.47 -7.04 9.30
C ILE A 86 4.32 -8.56 9.09
N LEU A 87 3.78 -8.98 7.94
CA LEU A 87 3.57 -10.39 7.65
C LEU A 87 4.90 -11.16 7.55
N THR A 88 5.95 -10.56 6.96
CA THR A 88 7.27 -11.18 6.91
C THR A 88 7.90 -11.30 8.30
N LEU A 89 7.80 -10.25 9.15
CA LEU A 89 8.28 -10.30 10.54
C LEU A 89 7.57 -11.38 11.35
N VAL A 90 6.23 -11.41 11.32
CA VAL A 90 5.44 -12.43 12.03
C VAL A 90 5.82 -13.84 11.57
N SER A 91 5.97 -14.05 10.26
CA SER A 91 6.37 -15.34 9.70
C SER A 91 7.77 -15.76 10.17
N LEU A 92 8.70 -14.80 10.26
CA LEU A 92 10.06 -15.03 10.69
C LEU A 92 10.14 -15.38 12.19
N VAL A 93 9.40 -14.64 13.03
CA VAL A 93 9.29 -14.92 14.48
C VAL A 93 8.67 -16.30 14.71
N TYR A 94 7.60 -16.64 13.99
CA TYR A 94 6.98 -17.97 14.09
C TYR A 94 7.97 -19.07 13.73
N LYS A 95 8.73 -18.89 12.64
CA LYS A 95 9.73 -19.86 12.19
C LYS A 95 10.89 -20.01 13.19
N ILE A 96 11.25 -18.97 13.94
CA ILE A 96 12.27 -19.05 14.99
C ILE A 96 11.72 -19.77 16.22
N LYS A 97 10.48 -19.47 16.62
CA LYS A 97 9.85 -20.02 17.83
C LYS A 97 9.46 -21.50 17.70
N ASN A 98 9.08 -21.93 16.49
CA ASN A 98 8.70 -23.32 16.19
C ASN A 98 9.87 -24.16 15.64
N ARG A 99 11.11 -23.69 15.81
CA ARG A 99 12.33 -24.45 15.50
C ARG A 99 12.98 -24.93 16.78
#